data_AF-A0A2W6BBZ3-F1
#
_entry.id   AF-A0A2W6BBZ3-F1
#
_cell.length_a   1.000
_cell.length_b   1.000
_cell.length_c   1.000
_cell.angle_alpha   90.00
_cell.angle_beta   90.00
_cell.angle_gamma   90.00
#
_symmetry.space_group_name_H-M   'P 1'
#
loop_
_entity.id
_entity.type
_entity.pdbx_description
1 polymer ?
#
loop_
_entity_poly.entity_id
_entity_poly.type
_entity_poly.pdbx_seq_one_letter_code
_entity_poly.pdbx_strand_id
1 'polypeptide(L)'
;MATNLRLRPDAERAIRAEAARTGRSQQELIRAAVDQYLGLSPASAPRTESDALIASGVVMPARSPYRVVSSLLSLPEGVTTIDLLDRDDRI
;
A
#
# COMPACT_ATOMS: atom_id res chain seq x y z
N MET A 1 1.19 19.31 21.05
CA MET A 1 2.46 20.06 21.17
C MET A 1 3.20 19.97 19.85
N ALA A 2 3.81 21.07 19.38
CA ALA A 2 4.62 21.06 18.16
C ALA A 2 6.08 20.80 18.52
N THR A 3 6.66 19.73 17.97
CA THR A 3 8.07 19.37 18.18
C THR A 3 8.84 19.73 16.91
N ASN A 4 9.81 20.65 17.01
CA ASN A 4 10.67 21.01 15.89
C ASN A 4 11.78 19.96 15.74
N LEU A 5 11.55 19.00 14.84
CA LEU A 5 12.53 17.96 14.51
C LEU A 5 13.43 18.44 13.37
N ARG A 6 14.75 18.43 13.58
CA ARG A 6 15.72 18.70 12.51
C ARG A 6 16.06 17.38 11.82
N LEU A 7 15.57 17.23 10.59
CA LEU A 7 15.85 16.08 9.75
C LEU A 7 17.03 16.37 8.82
N ARG A 8 17.76 15.32 8.46
CA ARG A 8 18.70 15.42 7.34
C ARG A 8 17.92 15.60 6.01
N PRO A 9 18.47 16.28 5.00
CA PRO A 9 17.75 16.56 3.74
C PRO A 9 17.31 15.30 2.96
N ASP A 10 18.06 14.21 3.06
CA ASP A 10 17.71 12.91 2.50
C ASP A 10 16.48 12.30 3.20
N ALA A 11 16.45 12.34 4.53
CA ALA A 11 15.33 11.83 5.33
C ALA A 11 14.04 12.63 5.07
N GLU A 12 14.15 13.97 4.94
CA GLU A 12 12.99 14.80 4.63
C GLU A 12 12.40 14.47 3.25
N ARG A 13 13.26 14.30 2.23
CA ARG A 13 12.82 13.88 0.90
C ARG A 13 12.15 12.51 0.92
N ALA A 14 12.72 11.55 1.65
CA ALA A 14 12.15 10.22 1.78
C ALA A 14 10.76 10.25 2.44
N ILE A 15 10.60 10.99 3.54
CA ILE A 15 9.31 11.12 4.23
C ILE A 15 8.29 11.83 3.35
N ARG A 16 8.69 12.85 2.59
CA ARG A 16 7.80 13.55 1.66
C ARG A 16 7.34 12.64 0.52
N ALA A 17 8.24 11.85 -0.05
CA ALA A 17 7.91 10.87 -1.09
C ALA A 17 6.95 9.79 -0.56
N GLU A 18 7.20 9.32 0.66
CA GLU A 18 6.36 8.31 1.32
C GLU A 18 4.97 8.85 1.67
N ALA A 19 4.88 10.11 2.10
CA ALA A 19 3.60 10.80 2.33
C ALA A 19 2.78 10.89 1.03
N ALA A 20 3.42 11.26 -0.08
CA ALA A 20 2.76 11.30 -1.38
C ALA A 20 2.31 9.90 -1.85
N ARG A 21 3.12 8.87 -1.59
CA ARG A 21 2.83 7.48 -1.96
C ARG A 21 1.67 6.88 -1.17
N THR A 22 1.57 7.20 0.11
CA THR A 22 0.60 6.60 1.05
C THR A 22 -0.63 7.47 1.31
N GLY A 23 -0.61 8.73 0.90
CA GLY A 23 -1.65 9.72 1.23
C GLY A 23 -1.63 10.18 2.68
N ARG A 24 -0.64 9.75 3.48
CA ARG A 24 -0.53 10.07 4.91
C ARG A 24 0.22 11.38 5.12
N SER A 25 -0.04 12.04 6.24
CA SER A 25 0.74 13.24 6.59
C SER A 25 2.16 12.87 7.04
N GLN A 26 3.12 13.76 6.80
CA GLN A 26 4.51 13.54 7.24
C GLN A 26 4.61 13.34 8.76
N GLN A 27 3.81 14.08 9.54
CA GLN A 27 3.78 13.94 11.00
C GLN A 27 3.27 12.57 11.44
N GLU A 28 2.27 12.03 10.73
CA GLU A 28 1.72 10.71 11.02
C GLU A 28 2.72 9.59 10.71
N LEU A 29 3.47 9.71 9.60
CA LEU A 29 4.56 8.79 9.27
C LEU A 29 5.66 8.82 10.33
N ILE A 30 6.07 10.03 10.76
CA ILE A 30 7.10 10.19 11.79
C ILE A 30 6.64 9.58 13.13
N ARG A 31 5.40 9.85 13.56
CA ARG A 31 4.85 9.26 14.79
C ARG A 31 4.81 7.74 14.70
N ALA A 32 4.26 7.19 13.61
CA ALA A 32 4.17 5.75 13.43
C ALA A 32 5.56 5.07 13.43
N ALA A 33 6.57 5.70 12.81
CA ALA A 33 7.93 5.19 12.80
C ALA A 33 8.58 5.22 14.20
N VAL A 34 8.36 6.30 14.96
CA VAL A 34 8.84 6.43 16.34
C VAL A 34 8.16 5.42 17.25
N ASP A 35 6.84 5.28 17.16
CA ASP A 35 6.06 4.34 17.96
C ASP A 35 6.50 2.89 17.68
N GLN A 36 6.77 2.57 16.42
CA GLN A 36 7.29 1.27 16.02
C GLN A 36 8.72 1.05 16.53
N TYR A 37 9.61 2.02 16.36
CA TYR A 37 11.01 1.92 16.78
C TYR A 37 11.16 1.77 18.30
N LEU A 38 10.33 2.49 19.06
CA LEU A 38 10.33 2.46 20.52
C LEU A 38 9.45 1.36 21.11
N GLY A 39 8.77 0.56 20.27
CA GLY A 39 7.84 -0.47 20.74
C GLY A 39 6.65 0.08 21.54
N LEU A 40 6.29 1.35 21.33
CA LEU A 40 5.16 2.02 21.99
C LEU A 40 3.82 1.67 21.33
N SER A 41 3.85 1.09 20.12
CA SER A 41 2.66 0.52 19.52
C SER A 41 2.26 -0.73 20.32
N PRO A 42 1.07 -0.80 20.95
CA PRO A 42 0.54 -2.08 21.39
C PRO A 42 0.54 -3.01 20.17
N ALA A 43 0.95 -4.26 20.38
CA ALA A 43 1.14 -5.27 19.34
C ALA A 43 0.16 -5.09 18.17
N SER A 44 0.71 -4.66 17.02
CA SER A 44 0.06 -4.31 15.76
C SER A 44 -1.42 -4.72 15.66
N ALA A 45 -2.32 -3.83 16.11
CA ALA A 45 -3.67 -3.88 15.60
C ALA A 45 -3.58 -3.60 14.08
N PRO A 46 -4.24 -4.40 13.22
CA PRO A 46 -4.26 -4.14 11.80
C PRO A 46 -4.76 -2.71 11.57
N ARG A 47 -3.90 -1.89 10.95
CA ARG A 47 -4.12 -0.43 10.81
C ARG A 47 -5.21 -0.13 9.79
N THR A 48 -5.51 -1.10 8.94
CA THR A 48 -6.58 -1.11 7.95
C THR A 48 -7.24 -2.50 7.93
N GLU A 49 -8.47 -2.59 7.43
CA GLU A 49 -9.14 -3.87 7.18
C GLU A 49 -8.29 -4.79 6.28
N SER A 50 -7.64 -4.21 5.27
CA SER A 50 -6.67 -4.91 4.42
C SER A 50 -5.50 -5.51 5.20
N ASP A 51 -4.96 -4.82 6.22
CA ASP A 51 -3.88 -5.37 7.05
C ASP A 51 -4.36 -6.58 7.87
N ALA A 52 -5.62 -6.57 8.31
CA ALA A 52 -6.21 -7.70 9.04
C ALA A 52 -6.35 -8.93 8.13
N LEU A 53 -6.78 -8.71 6.89
CA LEU A 53 -6.92 -9.77 5.88
C LEU A 53 -5.55 -10.33 5.44
N ILE A 54 -4.53 -9.48 5.34
CA ILE A 54 -3.15 -9.92 5.06
C ILE A 54 -2.60 -10.73 6.24
N ALA A 55 -2.77 -10.23 7.47
CA ALA A 55 -2.29 -10.91 8.68
C ALA A 55 -2.98 -12.26 8.92
N SER A 56 -4.26 -12.40 8.54
CA SER A 56 -5.00 -13.66 8.59
C SER A 56 -4.72 -14.59 7.40
N GLY A 57 -3.93 -14.16 6.42
CA GLY A 57 -3.59 -14.95 5.24
C GLY A 57 -4.74 -15.12 4.24
N VAL A 58 -5.84 -14.39 4.41
CA VAL A 58 -6.99 -14.42 3.49
C VAL A 58 -6.64 -13.77 2.16
N VAL A 59 -5.78 -12.75 2.18
CA VAL A 59 -5.30 -12.06 0.97
C VAL A 59 -3.79 -11.89 1.03
N MET A 60 -3.17 -11.81 -0.16
CA MET A 60 -1.73 -11.57 -0.28
C MET A 60 -1.44 -10.05 -0.34
N PRO A 61 -0.27 -9.60 0.15
CA PRO A 61 0.16 -8.23 -0.06
C PRO A 61 0.28 -7.89 -1.55
N ALA A 62 -0.08 -6.65 -1.92
CA ALA A 62 0.10 -6.17 -3.28
C ALA A 62 1.59 -6.18 -3.66
N ARG A 63 1.92 -6.87 -4.76
CA ARG A 63 3.30 -6.95 -5.28
C ARG A 63 3.68 -5.76 -6.16
N SER A 64 2.70 -5.04 -6.67
CA SER A 64 2.87 -3.90 -7.56
C SER A 64 1.88 -2.78 -7.21
N PRO A 65 2.21 -1.51 -7.47
CA PRO A 65 1.26 -0.41 -7.33
C PRO A 65 0.02 -0.61 -8.19
N TYR A 66 -1.12 -0.12 -7.69
CA TYR A 66 -2.34 -0.06 -8.49
C TYR A 66 -2.10 0.78 -9.75
N ARG A 67 -2.54 0.26 -10.90
CA ARG A 67 -2.47 0.96 -12.19
C ARG A 67 -3.87 1.17 -12.71
N VAL A 68 -4.18 2.40 -13.11
CA VAL A 68 -5.43 2.72 -13.80
C VAL A 68 -5.39 2.09 -15.19
N VAL A 69 -6.42 1.33 -15.53
CA VAL A 69 -6.52 0.70 -16.84
C VAL A 69 -6.78 1.78 -17.90
N SER A 70 -5.92 1.87 -18.92
CA SER A 70 -5.99 2.88 -19.97
C SER A 70 -6.90 2.49 -21.14
N SER A 71 -7.20 1.20 -21.30
CA SER A 71 -8.00 0.69 -22.41
C SER A 71 -8.78 -0.56 -21.99
N LEU A 72 -10.04 -0.63 -22.42
CA LEU A 72 -10.86 -1.83 -22.30
C LEU A 72 -10.65 -2.69 -23.54
N LEU A 73 -10.58 -4.01 -23.34
CA LEU A 73 -10.61 -4.98 -24.43
C LEU A 73 -12.05 -5.34 -24.73
N SER A 74 -12.46 -5.22 -25.99
CA SER A 74 -13.73 -5.78 -26.46
C SER A 74 -13.52 -7.26 -26.78
N LEU A 75 -14.38 -8.11 -26.23
CA LEU A 75 -14.35 -9.54 -26.55
C LEU A 75 -15.00 -9.77 -27.92
N PRO A 76 -14.48 -10.73 -28.70
CA PRO A 76 -15.16 -11.18 -29.92
C PRO A 76 -16.57 -11.69 -29.61
N GLU A 77 -17.45 -11.61 -30.59
CA GLU A 77 -18.81 -12.12 -30.46
C GLU A 77 -18.80 -13.62 -30.10
N GLY A 78 -19.60 -13.99 -29.09
CA GLY A 78 -19.64 -15.36 -28.57
C GLY A 78 -18.54 -15.72 -27.57
N VAL A 79 -17.59 -14.83 -27.29
CA VAL A 79 -16.56 -15.03 -26.23
C VAL A 79 -17.01 -14.34 -24.95
N THR A 80 -16.96 -15.08 -23.85
CA THR A 80 -17.34 -14.61 -22.53
C THR A 80 -16.13 -14.45 -21.63
N THR A 81 -16.29 -13.73 -20.53
CA THR A 81 -15.19 -13.48 -19.58
C THR A 81 -14.72 -14.75 -18.87
N ILE A 82 -15.58 -15.77 -18.76
CA ILE A 82 -15.23 -17.07 -18.17
C ILE A 82 -14.23 -17.83 -19.05
N ASP A 83 -14.30 -17.66 -20.37
CA ASP A 83 -13.37 -18.26 -21.33
C ASP A 83 -11.93 -17.71 -21.20
N LEU A 84 -11.73 -16.66 -20.39
CA LEU A 84 -10.43 -16.01 -20.17
C LEU A 84 -9.74 -16.45 -18.87
N LEU A 85 -10.39 -17.25 -18.03
CA LEU A 85 -9.89 -17.59 -16.69
C LEU A 85 -8.76 -18.62 -16.72
N ASP A 86 -8.80 -19.58 -17.64
CA ASP A 86 -7.84 -20.70 -17.74
C ASP A 86 -6.76 -20.49 -18.83
N ARG A 87 -6.38 -19.23 -19.07
CA ARG A 87 -5.39 -18.92 -20.11
C ARG A 87 -3.95 -19.11 -19.60
N ASP A 88 -3.25 -20.06 -20.20
CA ASP A 88 -1.84 -20.38 -19.91
C ASP A 88 -0.84 -19.27 -20.24
N ASP A 89 -1.24 -18.24 -21.00
CA ASP A 89 -0.36 -17.16 -21.45
C ASP A 89 -0.15 -16.03 -20.42
N ARG A 90 -0.66 -16.19 -19.19
CA ARG A 90 -0.52 -15.23 -18.09
C ARG A 90 0.61 -15.66 -17.14
N ILE A 91 1.88 -15.41 -17.50
CA ILE A 91 3.03 -15.40 -16.57
C ILE A 91 3.83 -14.11 -16.74
#